data_AF-A0A7R9DLJ6-F1
#
_entry.id   AF-A0A7R9DLJ6-F1
#
_cell.length_a   1.000
_cell.length_b   1.000
_cell.length_c   1.000
_cell.angle_alpha   90.00
_cell.angle_beta   90.00
_cell.angle_gamma   90.00
#
_symmetry.space_group_name_H-M   'P 1'
#
loop_
_entity.id
_entity.type
_entity.pdbx_description
1 polymer ?
#
loop_
_entity_poly.entity_id
_entity_poly.type
_entity_poly.pdbx_seq_one_letter_code
_entity_poly.pdbx_strand_id
1 'polypeptide(L)'
;MSEAGLVPVDNPSSLFLMAHDREVVGSAVFAGIEGSRPILMEVQALIAGTNMATPRRAVVGWDINRLAMIIAVLNARCKMFLHDKEVYLNIAGGLKIQEPSADLAVAASLISSVVNLPLPTSSIICGEVALSGEIRNVSHADLRLKEAQKLGFKKAIMPKNDHYENPRNVGSLDKNDPNVGTGLVGAPSCGDVMKLQIKVNDKGVIEDAKFKTFGCGSAIASSSLLTEMIKGRTISDVTQIKNTQIVEELSLPPVKIHCSVLAEDAIKAAIHDYQSKQSKGGH
;
A
#
# COMPACT_ATOMS: atom_id res chain seq x y z
N MET A 1 -16.49 27.31 20.62
CA MET A 1 -17.54 27.91 21.47
C MET A 1 -18.01 29.17 20.77
N SER A 2 -19.30 29.32 20.54
CA SER A 2 -19.90 30.59 20.07
C SER A 2 -20.60 31.26 21.25
N GLU A 3 -20.96 32.54 21.11
CA GLU A 3 -21.77 33.25 22.12
C GLU A 3 -23.12 32.56 22.41
N ALA A 4 -23.61 31.71 21.49
CA ALA A 4 -24.86 30.95 21.63
C ALA A 4 -24.68 29.54 22.24
N GLY A 5 -23.48 29.18 22.71
CA GLY A 5 -23.18 27.89 23.34
C GLY A 5 -22.40 26.92 22.45
N LEU A 6 -22.55 25.61 22.74
CA LEU A 6 -21.88 24.53 22.00
C LEU A 6 -22.64 24.24 20.70
N VAL A 7 -22.04 24.61 19.58
CA VAL A 7 -22.56 24.27 18.24
C VAL A 7 -21.93 22.94 17.81
N PRO A 8 -22.73 21.94 17.41
CA PRO A 8 -22.19 20.73 16.82
C PRO A 8 -21.47 21.07 15.52
N VAL A 9 -20.22 20.62 15.41
CA VAL A 9 -19.44 20.72 14.18
C VAL A 9 -19.54 19.37 13.50
N ASP A 10 -20.19 19.31 12.34
CA ASP A 10 -20.42 18.06 11.60
C ASP A 10 -19.11 17.31 11.28
N ASN A 11 -18.01 18.06 11.10
CA ASN A 11 -16.71 17.48 10.87
C ASN A 11 -15.54 18.34 11.41
N PRO A 12 -15.05 18.11 12.65
CA PRO A 12 -13.98 18.91 13.24
C PRO A 12 -12.66 18.82 12.46
N SER A 13 -12.42 17.75 11.70
CA SER A 13 -11.23 17.60 10.85
C SER A 13 -11.20 18.62 9.69
N SER A 14 -12.36 19.13 9.27
CA SER A 14 -12.45 20.16 8.22
C SER A 14 -11.88 21.51 8.68
N LEU A 15 -11.86 21.80 9.99
CA LEU A 15 -11.24 23.00 10.54
C LEU A 15 -9.71 23.01 10.43
N PHE A 16 -9.08 21.83 10.41
CA PHE A 16 -7.62 21.71 10.26
C PHE A 16 -7.19 21.70 8.78
N LEU A 17 -8.12 21.42 7.87
CA LEU A 17 -7.93 21.37 6.43
C LEU A 17 -8.44 22.66 5.77
N MET A 18 -7.91 23.80 6.21
CA MET A 18 -8.42 25.13 5.82
C MET A 18 -8.33 25.46 4.32
N ALA A 19 -7.73 24.61 3.47
CA ALA A 19 -7.57 24.91 2.05
C ALA A 19 -7.18 23.73 1.14
N HIS A 20 -7.84 22.57 1.20
CA HIS A 20 -7.48 21.45 0.27
C HIS A 20 -7.75 21.75 -1.22
N ASP A 21 -8.47 22.85 -1.52
CA ASP A 21 -8.71 23.39 -2.86
C ASP A 21 -7.77 24.53 -3.27
N ARG A 22 -6.83 24.94 -2.40
CA ARG A 22 -5.84 25.95 -2.79
C ARG A 22 -4.57 25.29 -3.32
N GLU A 23 -4.07 25.85 -4.41
CA GLU A 23 -2.76 25.52 -4.94
C GLU A 23 -1.69 26.21 -4.11
N VAL A 24 -1.00 25.44 -3.27
CA VAL A 24 0.10 25.94 -2.42
C VAL A 24 1.37 25.18 -2.78
N VAL A 25 2.40 25.92 -3.18
CA VAL A 25 3.73 25.38 -3.44
C VAL A 25 4.34 24.90 -2.13
N GLY A 26 4.97 23.73 -2.16
CA GLY A 26 5.62 23.15 -0.98
C GLY A 26 4.65 22.57 0.03
N SER A 27 3.38 22.35 -0.31
CA SER A 27 2.38 21.78 0.60
C SER A 27 1.85 20.45 0.09
N ALA A 28 1.92 19.41 0.92
CA ALA A 28 1.39 18.08 0.65
C ALA A 28 0.44 17.65 1.78
N VAL A 29 -0.68 17.01 1.46
CA VAL A 29 -1.57 16.43 2.47
C VAL A 29 -1.22 14.97 2.71
N PHE A 30 -0.94 14.62 3.95
CA PHE A 30 -0.67 13.27 4.41
C PHE A 30 -1.83 12.75 5.26
N ALA A 31 -2.27 11.53 5.03
CA ALA A 31 -3.26 10.86 5.88
C ALA A 31 -2.53 9.95 6.88
N GLY A 32 -2.20 10.45 8.06
CA GLY A 32 -1.49 9.73 9.11
C GLY A 32 -2.39 8.85 9.99
N ILE A 33 -1.82 7.90 10.72
CA ILE A 33 -2.50 7.06 11.71
C ILE A 33 -2.00 7.44 13.11
N GLU A 34 -2.91 7.96 13.95
CA GLU A 34 -2.67 8.20 15.37
C GLU A 34 -3.42 7.16 16.19
N GLY A 35 -2.69 6.21 16.77
CA GLY A 35 -3.28 5.03 17.41
C GLY A 35 -4.04 4.19 16.38
N SER A 36 -5.38 4.24 16.44
CA SER A 36 -6.27 3.57 15.48
C SER A 36 -7.02 4.51 14.54
N ARG A 37 -6.80 5.83 14.67
CA ARG A 37 -7.57 6.85 13.94
C ARG A 37 -6.76 7.43 12.79
N PRO A 38 -7.30 7.44 11.56
CA PRO A 38 -6.72 8.23 10.48
C PRO A 38 -6.96 9.72 10.72
N ILE A 39 -5.91 10.53 10.55
CA ILE A 39 -5.94 11.99 10.67
C ILE A 39 -5.20 12.57 9.47
N LEU A 40 -5.87 13.48 8.75
CA LEU A 40 -5.24 14.22 7.65
C LEU A 40 -4.49 15.42 8.21
N MET A 41 -3.26 15.61 7.73
CA MET A 41 -2.36 16.66 8.17
C MET A 41 -1.58 17.21 6.98
N GLU A 42 -1.22 18.49 7.06
CA GLU A 42 -0.46 19.17 6.01
C GLU A 42 1.04 19.14 6.32
N VAL A 43 1.82 18.70 5.35
CA VAL A 43 3.29 18.72 5.35
C VAL A 43 3.75 19.90 4.51
N GLN A 44 4.42 20.84 5.13
CA GLN A 44 4.85 22.08 4.50
C GLN A 44 6.37 22.12 4.39
N ALA A 45 6.88 22.45 3.22
CA ALA A 45 8.29 22.59 2.93
C ALA A 45 8.58 23.95 2.26
N LEU A 46 9.61 24.62 2.75
CA LEU A 46 10.14 25.85 2.16
C LEU A 46 11.64 25.68 1.92
N ILE A 47 12.04 25.86 0.66
CA ILE A 47 13.44 25.85 0.24
C ILE A 47 13.88 27.28 -0.07
N ALA A 48 14.97 27.71 0.55
CA ALA A 48 15.52 29.05 0.37
C ALA A 48 16.99 29.00 -0.03
N GLY A 49 17.44 29.97 -0.82
CA GLY A 49 18.88 30.17 -1.06
C GLY A 49 19.58 30.66 0.21
N THR A 50 20.87 30.36 0.35
CA THR A 50 21.67 30.83 1.48
C THR A 50 23.09 31.13 1.08
N ASN A 51 23.70 32.06 1.83
CA ASN A 51 25.12 32.38 1.75
C ASN A 51 25.89 31.81 2.96
N MET A 52 25.22 31.06 3.84
CA MET A 52 25.86 30.41 4.99
C MET A 52 26.72 29.23 4.52
N ALA A 53 27.90 29.07 5.13
CA ALA A 53 28.78 27.92 4.87
C ALA A 53 28.10 26.57 5.18
N THR A 54 27.21 26.55 6.18
CA THR A 54 26.39 25.40 6.53
C THR A 54 24.91 25.77 6.45
N PRO A 55 24.20 25.38 5.38
CA PRO A 55 22.79 25.71 5.24
C PRO A 55 21.93 25.13 6.37
N ARG A 56 20.99 25.95 6.85
CA ARG A 56 20.05 25.58 7.89
C ARG A 56 19.10 24.49 7.43
N ARG A 57 18.89 23.50 8.29
CA ARG A 57 17.84 22.47 8.17
C ARG A 57 17.00 22.52 9.43
N ALA A 58 15.78 23.04 9.33
CA ALA A 58 14.88 23.22 10.45
C ALA A 58 13.62 22.37 10.25
N VAL A 59 13.23 21.64 11.28
CA VAL A 59 12.05 20.75 11.27
C VAL A 59 11.17 21.05 12.47
N VAL A 60 9.85 21.04 12.27
CA VAL A 60 8.83 21.08 13.33
C VAL A 60 7.83 19.96 13.07
N GLY A 61 7.60 19.10 14.07
CA GLY A 61 6.70 17.95 13.94
C GLY A 61 7.30 16.73 13.21
N TRP A 62 8.59 16.75 12.90
CA TRP A 62 9.28 15.72 12.11
C TRP A 62 10.68 15.39 12.69
N ASP A 63 11.21 14.21 12.37
CA ASP A 63 12.57 13.80 12.74
C ASP A 63 13.64 14.30 11.76
N ILE A 64 14.67 14.95 12.30
CA ILE A 64 15.71 15.59 11.47
C ILE A 64 16.58 14.58 10.71
N ASN A 65 16.83 13.40 11.26
CA ASN A 65 17.63 12.37 10.59
C ASN A 65 16.87 11.77 9.41
N ARG A 66 15.56 11.57 9.59
CA ARG A 66 14.67 11.08 8.55
C ARG A 66 14.51 12.07 7.40
N LEU A 67 14.46 13.38 7.69
CA LEU A 67 14.58 14.41 6.65
C LEU A 67 15.91 14.29 5.89
N ALA A 68 17.03 14.10 6.60
CA ALA A 68 18.34 13.95 5.96
C ALA A 68 18.40 12.75 5.02
N MET A 69 17.80 11.60 5.41
CA MET A 69 17.69 10.43 4.54
C MET A 69 16.86 10.70 3.28
N ILE A 70 15.70 11.36 3.40
CA ILE A 70 14.87 11.72 2.26
C ILE A 70 15.62 12.65 1.29
N ILE A 71 16.30 13.68 1.81
CA ILE A 71 17.14 14.57 1.00
C ILE A 71 18.24 13.79 0.26
N ALA A 72 18.88 12.83 0.94
CA ALA A 72 19.91 12.00 0.33
C ALA A 72 19.36 11.15 -0.83
N VAL A 73 18.18 10.55 -0.67
CA VAL A 73 17.50 9.80 -1.75
C VAL A 73 17.13 10.71 -2.91
N LEU A 74 16.55 11.89 -2.64
CA LEU A 74 16.18 12.85 -3.67
C LEU A 74 17.39 13.36 -4.46
N ASN A 75 18.53 13.56 -3.80
CA ASN A 75 19.78 13.88 -4.49
C ASN A 75 20.24 12.71 -5.38
N ALA A 76 20.41 11.52 -4.79
CA ALA A 76 20.99 10.37 -5.48
C ALA A 76 20.12 9.81 -6.62
N ARG A 77 18.79 9.90 -6.50
CA ARG A 77 17.82 9.27 -7.41
C ARG A 77 17.08 10.28 -8.29
N CYS A 78 16.81 11.47 -7.77
CA CYS A 78 16.04 12.50 -8.48
C CYS A 78 16.90 13.67 -8.97
N LYS A 79 18.23 13.64 -8.75
CA LYS A 79 19.18 14.71 -9.12
C LYS A 79 18.80 16.06 -8.53
N MET A 80 18.19 16.06 -7.34
CA MET A 80 17.77 17.27 -6.64
C MET A 80 18.85 17.70 -5.65
N PHE A 81 19.62 18.73 -6.01
CA PHE A 81 20.73 19.23 -5.20
C PHE A 81 20.25 20.30 -4.21
N LEU A 82 20.21 19.94 -2.92
CA LEU A 82 19.82 20.84 -1.81
C LEU A 82 20.98 21.14 -0.85
N HIS A 83 22.21 20.93 -1.29
CA HIS A 83 23.39 21.06 -0.43
C HIS A 83 23.71 22.52 -0.10
N ASP A 84 23.34 23.46 -0.97
CA ASP A 84 23.52 24.92 -0.87
C ASP A 84 22.21 25.65 -0.53
N LYS A 85 21.18 24.92 -0.10
CA LYS A 85 19.85 25.46 0.20
C LYS A 85 19.49 25.24 1.65
N GLU A 86 18.76 26.20 2.20
CA GLU A 86 18.09 26.02 3.48
C GLU A 86 16.81 25.24 3.29
N VAL A 87 16.54 24.34 4.23
CA VAL A 87 15.35 23.49 4.24
C VAL A 87 14.58 23.75 5.51
N TYR A 88 13.33 24.19 5.36
CA TYR A 88 12.38 24.33 6.46
C TYR A 88 11.23 23.36 6.21
N LEU A 89 10.95 22.50 7.18
CA LEU A 89 9.85 21.54 7.13
C LEU A 89 8.97 21.71 8.37
N ASN A 90 7.67 21.79 8.16
CA ASN A 90 6.68 21.95 9.22
C ASN A 90 5.51 21.00 9.02
N ILE A 91 5.08 20.33 10.08
CA ILE A 91 3.80 19.62 10.11
C ILE A 91 2.75 20.56 10.71
N ALA A 92 1.76 20.92 9.90
CA ALA A 92 0.72 21.86 10.33
C ALA A 92 -0.12 21.29 11.49
N GLY A 93 -0.72 22.20 12.26
CA GLY A 93 -1.56 21.84 13.41
C GLY A 93 -0.80 21.42 14.67
N GLY A 94 0.53 21.57 14.71
CA GLY A 94 1.36 21.22 15.88
C GLY A 94 1.49 19.71 16.10
N LEU A 95 1.12 18.91 15.10
CA LEU A 95 1.17 17.45 15.14
C LEU A 95 2.60 16.94 14.96
N LYS A 96 2.84 15.70 15.40
CA LYS A 96 4.12 14.99 15.21
C LYS A 96 3.90 13.72 14.42
N ILE A 97 4.73 13.47 13.42
CA ILE A 97 4.68 12.26 12.62
C ILE A 97 5.85 11.35 12.98
N GLN A 98 5.56 10.09 13.28
CA GLN A 98 6.58 9.06 13.58
C GLN A 98 6.49 7.83 12.66
N GLU A 99 5.56 7.80 11.71
CA GLU A 99 5.34 6.61 10.89
C GLU A 99 5.98 6.70 9.49
N PRO A 100 6.50 5.60 8.91
CA PRO A 100 7.16 5.56 7.60
C PRO A 100 6.35 6.11 6.43
N SER A 101 5.03 5.92 6.44
CA SER A 101 4.12 6.27 5.34
C SER A 101 4.11 7.76 4.94
N ALA A 102 4.69 8.64 5.77
CA ALA A 102 4.76 10.07 5.49
C ALA A 102 5.96 10.49 4.63
N ASP A 103 6.93 9.60 4.38
CA ASP A 103 8.15 9.95 3.65
C ASP A 103 7.84 10.51 2.27
N LEU A 104 6.89 9.90 1.55
CA LEU A 104 6.51 10.36 0.21
C LEU A 104 5.85 11.74 0.25
N ALA A 105 5.09 12.08 1.29
CA ALA A 105 4.50 13.41 1.44
C ALA A 105 5.56 14.47 1.70
N VAL A 106 6.57 14.17 2.53
CA VAL A 106 7.73 15.05 2.76
C VAL A 106 8.57 15.19 1.49
N ALA A 107 8.82 14.10 0.77
CA ALA A 107 9.55 14.14 -0.50
C ALA A 107 8.80 15.00 -1.53
N ALA A 108 7.48 14.83 -1.65
CA ALA A 108 6.64 15.58 -2.57
C ALA A 108 6.60 17.08 -2.23
N SER A 109 6.48 17.44 -0.94
CA SER A 109 6.49 18.85 -0.52
C SER A 109 7.84 19.51 -0.80
N LEU A 110 8.96 18.82 -0.55
CA LEU A 110 10.30 19.30 -0.90
C LEU A 110 10.44 19.51 -2.42
N ILE A 111 10.06 18.52 -3.22
CA ILE A 111 10.10 18.62 -4.68
C ILE A 111 9.26 19.81 -5.14
N SER A 112 8.01 19.91 -4.68
CA SER A 112 7.09 21.01 -5.01
C SER A 112 7.71 22.37 -4.72
N SER A 113 8.35 22.53 -3.56
CA SER A 113 9.04 23.77 -3.15
C SER A 113 10.21 24.12 -4.08
N VAL A 114 10.98 23.11 -4.50
CA VAL A 114 12.15 23.30 -5.40
C VAL A 114 11.72 23.63 -6.83
N VAL A 115 10.73 22.91 -7.36
CA VAL A 115 10.26 23.11 -8.74
C VAL A 115 9.30 24.30 -8.86
N ASN A 116 8.89 24.88 -7.73
CA ASN A 116 7.92 25.96 -7.64
C ASN A 116 6.59 25.64 -8.35
N LEU A 117 6.12 24.39 -8.19
CA LEU A 117 4.86 23.92 -8.74
C LEU A 117 4.02 23.28 -7.64
N PRO A 118 2.74 23.67 -7.48
CA PRO A 118 1.86 23.09 -6.48
C PRO A 118 1.58 21.60 -6.77
N LEU A 119 1.37 20.82 -5.72
CA LEU A 119 0.90 19.45 -5.85
C LEU A 119 -0.60 19.43 -6.21
N PRO A 120 -1.12 18.33 -6.79
CA PRO A 120 -2.53 18.24 -7.13
C PRO A 120 -3.43 18.50 -5.91
N THR A 121 -4.37 19.43 -6.05
CA THR A 121 -5.37 19.70 -5.01
C THR A 121 -6.29 18.50 -4.78
N SER A 122 -6.97 18.48 -3.64
CA SER A 122 -7.84 17.36 -3.26
C SER A 122 -7.14 15.99 -3.32
N SER A 123 -5.81 15.94 -3.12
CA SER A 123 -5.03 14.70 -3.11
C SER A 123 -4.34 14.45 -1.77
N ILE A 124 -4.36 13.19 -1.32
CA ILE A 124 -3.49 12.72 -0.23
C ILE A 124 -2.26 12.02 -0.81
N ILE A 125 -1.14 12.07 -0.09
CA ILE A 125 0.11 11.42 -0.49
C ILE A 125 0.59 10.55 0.67
N CYS A 126 0.76 9.25 0.44
CA CYS A 126 1.30 8.33 1.44
C CYS A 126 2.26 7.33 0.78
N GLY A 127 3.39 7.03 1.39
CA GLY A 127 4.37 6.08 0.91
C GLY A 127 5.61 6.12 1.78
N GLU A 128 6.21 4.96 2.03
CA GLU A 128 7.54 4.88 2.64
C GLU A 128 8.60 4.98 1.53
N VAL A 129 9.64 5.78 1.75
CA VAL A 129 10.72 5.98 0.77
C VAL A 129 11.92 5.14 1.19
N ALA A 130 12.21 4.08 0.44
CA ALA A 130 13.42 3.29 0.66
C ALA A 130 14.67 4.04 0.18
N LEU A 131 15.84 3.72 0.76
CA LEU A 131 17.13 4.28 0.30
C LEU A 131 17.47 3.90 -1.15
N SER A 132 16.85 2.84 -1.69
CA SER A 132 16.92 2.46 -3.11
C SER A 132 16.23 3.49 -4.02
N GLY A 133 15.30 4.29 -3.49
CA GLY A 133 14.39 5.16 -4.24
C GLY A 133 13.03 4.53 -4.54
N GLU A 134 12.82 3.27 -4.14
CA GLU A 134 11.53 2.60 -4.27
C GLU A 134 10.52 3.14 -3.23
N ILE A 135 9.25 3.16 -3.62
CA ILE A 135 8.15 3.53 -2.73
C ILE A 135 7.50 2.24 -2.21
N ARG A 136 7.61 1.99 -0.90
CA ARG A 136 7.08 0.77 -0.26
C ARG A 136 5.64 0.97 0.19
N ASN A 137 4.90 -0.14 0.23
CA ASN A 137 3.51 -0.20 0.68
C ASN A 137 3.33 0.40 2.09
N VAL A 138 2.15 0.97 2.33
CA VAL A 138 1.80 1.59 3.61
C VAL A 138 0.76 0.78 4.35
N SER A 139 0.87 0.74 5.68
CA SER A 139 -0.14 0.13 6.53
C SER A 139 -1.45 0.92 6.48
N HIS A 140 -2.56 0.21 6.69
CA HIS A 140 -3.90 0.79 6.82
C HIS A 140 -4.36 1.66 5.64
N ALA A 141 -3.96 1.34 4.41
CA ALA A 141 -4.32 2.10 3.20
C ALA A 141 -5.83 2.36 3.10
N ASP A 142 -6.68 1.36 3.34
CA ASP A 142 -8.15 1.53 3.30
C ASP A 142 -8.67 2.55 4.33
N LEU A 143 -8.10 2.60 5.54
CA LEU A 143 -8.54 3.56 6.57
C LEU A 143 -8.16 4.98 6.16
N ARG A 144 -6.94 5.17 5.65
CA ARG A 144 -6.46 6.46 5.12
C ARG A 144 -7.34 6.94 3.98
N LEU A 145 -7.64 6.07 3.02
CA LEU A 145 -8.49 6.37 1.86
C LEU A 145 -9.92 6.70 2.26
N LYS A 146 -10.54 5.92 3.16
CA LYS A 146 -11.90 6.17 3.64
C LYS A 146 -12.00 7.51 4.36
N GLU A 147 -11.02 7.86 5.19
CA GLU A 147 -11.03 9.14 5.89
C GLU A 147 -10.82 10.30 4.93
N ALA A 148 -9.85 10.19 4.01
CA ALA A 148 -9.63 11.19 2.98
C ALA A 148 -10.90 11.42 2.14
N GLN A 149 -11.59 10.34 1.75
CA GLN A 149 -12.85 10.42 1.00
C GLN A 149 -13.95 11.11 1.80
N LYS A 150 -14.11 10.81 3.10
CA LYS A 150 -15.07 11.51 3.97
C LYS A 150 -14.79 13.00 4.07
N LEU A 151 -13.52 13.40 3.98
CA LEU A 151 -13.07 14.78 4.03
C LEU A 151 -13.04 15.47 2.65
N GLY A 152 -13.54 14.82 1.60
CA GLY A 152 -13.71 15.40 0.27
C GLY A 152 -12.52 15.25 -0.68
N PHE A 153 -11.47 14.52 -0.27
CA PHE A 153 -10.34 14.24 -1.16
C PHE A 153 -10.74 13.27 -2.26
N LYS A 154 -10.27 13.56 -3.48
CA LYS A 154 -10.67 12.85 -4.70
C LYS A 154 -9.57 11.96 -5.26
N LYS A 155 -8.32 12.18 -4.83
CA LYS A 155 -7.14 11.49 -5.34
C LYS A 155 -6.25 11.02 -4.20
N ALA A 156 -5.51 9.95 -4.45
CA ALA A 156 -4.47 9.46 -3.56
C ALA A 156 -3.24 9.10 -4.38
N ILE A 157 -2.08 9.61 -3.98
CA ILE A 157 -0.77 9.25 -4.51
C ILE A 157 -0.18 8.29 -3.49
N MET A 158 -0.23 7.00 -3.80
CA MET A 158 0.19 5.93 -2.92
C MET A 158 0.95 4.85 -3.69
N PRO A 159 1.83 4.08 -3.03
CA PRO A 159 2.42 2.88 -3.62
C PRO A 159 1.30 1.97 -4.10
N LYS A 160 1.44 1.51 -5.34
CA LYS A 160 0.49 0.60 -5.94
C LYS A 160 0.86 -0.83 -5.56
N ASN A 161 -0.15 -1.65 -5.26
CA ASN A 161 0.09 -3.08 -5.07
C ASN A 161 0.37 -3.72 -6.44
N ASP A 162 1.61 -4.10 -6.70
CA ASP A 162 2.05 -4.59 -8.01
C ASP A 162 1.33 -5.89 -8.42
N HIS A 163 0.95 -6.74 -7.47
CA HIS A 163 0.15 -7.94 -7.73
C HIS A 163 -1.28 -7.64 -8.19
N TYR A 164 -1.77 -6.42 -7.99
CA TYR A 164 -3.06 -5.97 -8.53
C TYR A 164 -2.95 -5.45 -9.96
N GLU A 165 -1.96 -4.58 -10.26
CA GLU A 165 -1.82 -4.00 -11.61
C GLU A 165 -1.19 -4.98 -12.60
N ASN A 166 -0.21 -5.76 -12.16
CA ASN A 166 0.52 -6.75 -12.95
C ASN A 166 0.37 -8.14 -12.32
N PRO A 167 -0.85 -8.72 -12.32
CA PRO A 167 -1.07 -10.02 -11.71
C PRO A 167 -0.26 -11.10 -12.46
N ARG A 168 0.60 -11.81 -11.73
CA ARG A 168 1.38 -12.93 -12.26
C ARG A 168 0.52 -14.15 -12.41
N ASN A 169 0.82 -14.99 -13.40
CA ASN A 169 0.23 -16.32 -13.52
C ASN A 169 -1.30 -16.35 -13.73
N VAL A 170 -1.88 -15.27 -14.26
CA VAL A 170 -3.28 -15.29 -14.69
C VAL A 170 -3.45 -16.29 -15.83
N GLY A 171 -4.42 -17.20 -15.72
CA GLY A 171 -4.67 -18.20 -16.74
C GLY A 171 -5.31 -19.45 -16.18
N SER A 172 -5.25 -20.52 -16.97
CA SER A 172 -5.78 -21.83 -16.59
C SER A 172 -4.89 -22.93 -17.12
N LEU A 173 -4.88 -24.05 -16.40
CA LEU A 173 -4.27 -25.31 -16.80
C LEU A 173 -5.36 -26.27 -17.29
N ASP A 174 -4.97 -27.34 -17.99
CA ASP A 174 -5.90 -28.39 -18.37
C ASP A 174 -6.42 -29.09 -17.11
N LYS A 175 -7.74 -29.08 -16.92
CA LYS A 175 -8.41 -29.68 -15.77
C LYS A 175 -8.42 -31.21 -15.82
N ASN A 176 -8.25 -31.78 -17.01
CA ASN A 176 -8.28 -33.22 -17.25
C ASN A 176 -6.91 -33.88 -17.02
N ASP A 177 -5.83 -33.08 -16.92
CA ASP A 177 -4.50 -33.58 -16.57
C ASP A 177 -4.54 -34.18 -15.14
N PRO A 178 -4.15 -35.45 -14.94
CA PRO A 178 -4.13 -36.09 -13.62
C PRO A 178 -3.17 -35.39 -12.65
N ASN A 179 -2.17 -34.68 -13.17
CA ASN A 179 -1.19 -33.94 -12.38
C ASN A 179 -1.65 -32.51 -12.03
N VAL A 180 -2.86 -32.11 -12.45
CA VAL A 180 -3.43 -30.80 -12.16
C VAL A 180 -4.52 -30.88 -11.11
N GLY A 181 -4.31 -30.20 -9.98
CA GLY A 181 -5.32 -29.95 -8.95
C GLY A 181 -6.06 -28.64 -9.21
N THR A 182 -7.39 -28.63 -9.06
CA THR A 182 -8.23 -27.44 -9.25
C THR A 182 -9.03 -27.12 -7.98
N GLY A 183 -8.81 -25.92 -7.44
CA GLY A 183 -9.61 -25.35 -6.36
C GLY A 183 -10.50 -24.23 -6.87
N LEU A 184 -11.81 -24.34 -6.70
CA LEU A 184 -12.76 -23.27 -6.98
C LEU A 184 -13.45 -22.90 -5.66
N VAL A 185 -13.23 -21.68 -5.19
CA VAL A 185 -13.71 -21.19 -3.90
C VAL A 185 -14.32 -19.79 -4.01
N GLY A 186 -15.10 -19.41 -3.00
CA GLY A 186 -15.89 -18.19 -3.00
C GLY A 186 -17.31 -18.44 -3.52
N ALA A 187 -18.16 -17.43 -3.38
CA ALA A 187 -19.55 -17.49 -3.85
C ALA A 187 -19.88 -16.23 -4.65
N PRO A 188 -20.66 -16.34 -5.74
CA PRO A 188 -21.06 -15.17 -6.54
C PRO A 188 -21.79 -14.09 -5.72
N SER A 189 -22.50 -14.49 -4.65
CA SER A 189 -23.17 -13.59 -3.72
C SER A 189 -22.22 -12.69 -2.92
N CYS A 190 -20.97 -13.13 -2.74
CA CYS A 190 -19.93 -12.40 -2.02
C CYS A 190 -19.11 -11.47 -2.93
N GLY A 191 -19.28 -11.57 -4.25
CA GLY A 191 -18.52 -10.82 -5.26
C GLY A 191 -17.10 -11.32 -5.51
N ASP A 192 -16.53 -12.14 -4.63
CA ASP A 192 -15.20 -12.73 -4.75
C ASP A 192 -15.28 -14.25 -5.02
N VAL A 193 -14.76 -14.68 -6.18
CA VAL A 193 -14.65 -16.07 -6.61
C VAL A 193 -13.25 -16.30 -7.17
N MET A 194 -12.56 -17.34 -6.72
CA MET A 194 -11.21 -17.68 -7.14
C MET A 194 -11.15 -19.11 -7.66
N LYS A 195 -10.62 -19.28 -8.87
CA LYS A 195 -10.16 -20.55 -9.41
C LYS A 195 -8.64 -20.60 -9.37
N LEU A 196 -8.09 -21.53 -8.60
CA LEU A 196 -6.68 -21.85 -8.55
C LEU A 196 -6.42 -23.21 -9.18
N GLN A 197 -5.39 -23.32 -10.01
CA GLN A 197 -4.94 -24.58 -10.55
C GLN A 197 -3.45 -24.74 -10.29
N ILE A 198 -3.04 -25.90 -9.78
CA ILE A 198 -1.64 -26.25 -9.53
C ILE A 198 -1.29 -27.48 -10.34
N LYS A 199 -0.12 -27.48 -10.97
CA LYS A 199 0.45 -28.65 -11.65
C LYS A 199 1.59 -29.19 -10.80
N VAL A 200 1.52 -30.47 -10.48
CA VAL A 200 2.46 -31.14 -9.57
C VAL A 200 3.25 -32.18 -10.35
N ASN A 201 4.56 -32.21 -10.16
CA ASN A 201 5.40 -33.24 -10.76
C ASN A 201 5.46 -34.52 -9.90
N ASP A 202 6.13 -35.55 -10.42
CA ASP A 202 6.26 -36.86 -9.75
C ASP A 202 6.97 -36.80 -8.39
N LYS A 203 7.69 -35.71 -8.10
CA LYS A 203 8.37 -35.47 -6.82
C LYS A 203 7.48 -34.75 -5.80
N GLY A 204 6.23 -34.47 -6.13
CA GLY A 204 5.30 -33.73 -5.26
C GLY A 204 5.57 -32.23 -5.19
N VAL A 205 6.30 -31.67 -6.17
CA VAL A 205 6.61 -30.24 -6.27
C VAL A 205 5.67 -29.55 -7.25
N ILE A 206 5.18 -28.37 -6.90
CA ILE A 206 4.33 -27.56 -7.78
C ILE A 206 5.20 -26.90 -8.86
N GLU A 207 5.12 -27.39 -10.10
CA GLU A 207 5.88 -26.84 -11.23
C GLU A 207 5.23 -25.59 -11.84
N ASP A 208 3.90 -25.55 -11.87
CA ASP A 208 3.14 -24.41 -12.35
C ASP A 208 1.90 -24.17 -11.49
N ALA A 209 1.50 -22.91 -11.42
CA ALA A 209 0.32 -22.48 -10.70
C ALA A 209 -0.32 -21.36 -11.51
N LYS A 210 -1.61 -21.48 -11.80
CA LYS A 210 -2.39 -20.50 -12.56
C LYS A 210 -3.66 -20.15 -11.80
N PHE A 211 -4.11 -18.91 -11.93
CA PHE A 211 -5.35 -18.48 -11.30
C PHE A 211 -6.26 -17.69 -12.24
N LYS A 212 -7.56 -17.72 -11.94
CA LYS A 212 -8.54 -16.74 -12.40
C LYS A 212 -9.38 -16.32 -11.20
N THR A 213 -9.45 -15.03 -10.95
CA THR A 213 -10.21 -14.47 -9.84
C THR A 213 -11.14 -13.40 -10.36
N PHE A 214 -12.40 -13.47 -9.96
CA PHE A 214 -13.35 -12.39 -10.09
C PHE A 214 -13.56 -11.84 -8.70
N GLY A 215 -13.21 -10.58 -8.46
CA GLY A 215 -13.26 -10.01 -7.12
C GLY A 215 -12.60 -8.64 -7.03
N CYS A 216 -12.53 -8.10 -5.82
CA CYS A 216 -11.87 -6.82 -5.59
C CYS A 216 -10.34 -6.89 -5.80
N GLY A 217 -9.68 -5.73 -5.91
CA GLY A 217 -8.24 -5.68 -6.17
C GLY A 217 -7.37 -6.43 -5.16
N SER A 218 -7.78 -6.46 -3.89
CA SER A 218 -7.13 -7.27 -2.84
C SER A 218 -7.26 -8.77 -3.10
N ALA A 219 -8.38 -9.24 -3.64
CA ALA A 219 -8.56 -10.65 -4.00
C ALA A 219 -7.63 -11.03 -5.17
N ILE A 220 -7.53 -10.17 -6.20
CA ILE A 220 -6.61 -10.36 -7.32
C ILE A 220 -5.15 -10.39 -6.83
N ALA A 221 -4.77 -9.44 -5.98
CA ALA A 221 -3.42 -9.36 -5.42
C ALA A 221 -3.07 -10.60 -4.58
N SER A 222 -3.98 -11.03 -3.68
CA SER A 222 -3.83 -12.25 -2.89
C SER A 222 -3.68 -13.49 -3.77
N SER A 223 -4.49 -13.62 -4.82
CA SER A 223 -4.39 -14.73 -5.76
C SER A 223 -3.07 -14.74 -6.52
N SER A 224 -2.62 -13.57 -6.99
CA SER A 224 -1.36 -13.44 -7.70
C SER A 224 -0.17 -13.78 -6.81
N LEU A 225 -0.09 -13.19 -5.61
CA LEU A 225 0.99 -13.46 -4.66
C LEU A 225 1.05 -14.95 -4.29
N LEU A 226 -0.10 -15.55 -3.99
CA LEU A 226 -0.17 -16.97 -3.67
C LEU A 226 0.47 -17.84 -4.76
N THR A 227 0.19 -17.56 -6.04
CA THR A 227 0.76 -18.36 -7.14
C THR A 227 2.28 -18.26 -7.26
N GLU A 228 2.89 -17.16 -6.84
CA GLU A 228 4.35 -17.04 -6.78
C GLU A 228 4.91 -17.77 -5.55
N MET A 229 4.25 -17.62 -4.39
CA MET A 229 4.69 -18.26 -3.14
C MET A 229 4.76 -19.79 -3.26
N ILE A 230 3.86 -20.41 -4.03
CA ILE A 230 3.65 -21.86 -4.03
C ILE A 230 4.45 -22.57 -5.11
N LYS A 231 4.85 -21.85 -6.16
CA LYS A 231 5.66 -22.40 -7.25
C LYS A 231 7.02 -22.85 -6.73
N GLY A 232 7.44 -24.04 -7.15
CA GLY A 232 8.71 -24.64 -6.74
C GLY A 232 8.71 -25.22 -5.32
N ARG A 233 7.59 -25.17 -4.59
CA ARG A 233 7.45 -25.78 -3.25
C ARG A 233 6.78 -27.14 -3.31
N THR A 234 7.02 -27.94 -2.27
CA THR A 234 6.34 -29.25 -2.11
C THR A 234 4.90 -29.05 -1.62
N ILE A 235 4.03 -30.01 -1.90
CA ILE A 235 2.65 -29.99 -1.37
C ILE A 235 2.64 -29.89 0.18
N SER A 236 3.55 -30.58 0.86
CA SER A 236 3.67 -30.53 2.32
C SER A 236 4.00 -29.13 2.82
N ASP A 237 4.91 -28.40 2.17
CA ASP A 237 5.26 -27.04 2.57
C ASP A 237 4.11 -26.07 2.35
N VAL A 238 3.41 -26.26 1.23
CA VAL A 238 2.33 -25.38 0.80
C VAL A 238 1.10 -25.47 1.71
N THR A 239 0.82 -26.64 2.28
CA THR A 239 -0.26 -26.79 3.28
C THR A 239 -0.04 -26.02 4.57
N GLN A 240 1.19 -25.57 4.85
CA GLN A 240 1.52 -24.74 6.01
C GLN A 240 1.32 -23.23 5.75
N ILE A 241 1.07 -22.82 4.50
CA ILE A 241 0.82 -21.42 4.16
C ILE A 241 -0.50 -20.99 4.79
N LYS A 242 -0.46 -19.89 5.53
CA LYS A 242 -1.62 -19.30 6.21
C LYS A 242 -1.96 -17.96 5.60
N ASN A 243 -3.24 -17.58 5.65
CA ASN A 243 -3.70 -16.26 5.22
C ASN A 243 -2.91 -15.11 5.88
N THR A 244 -2.42 -15.28 7.12
CA THR A 244 -1.64 -14.26 7.83
C THR A 244 -0.38 -13.85 7.09
N GLN A 245 0.29 -14.79 6.41
CA GLN A 245 1.48 -14.48 5.60
C GLN A 245 1.11 -13.61 4.38
N ILE A 246 -0.04 -13.87 3.76
CA ILE A 246 -0.57 -13.07 2.64
C ILE A 246 -0.99 -11.68 3.12
N VAL A 247 -1.60 -11.59 4.31
CA VAL A 247 -1.98 -10.31 4.94
C VAL A 247 -0.76 -9.45 5.22
N GLU A 248 0.30 -10.04 5.78
CA GLU A 248 1.55 -9.33 6.09
C GLU A 248 2.24 -8.83 4.80
N GLU A 249 2.42 -9.72 3.82
CA GLU A 249 3.12 -9.41 2.57
C GLU A 249 2.41 -8.33 1.75
N LEU A 250 1.07 -8.42 1.64
CA LEU A 250 0.26 -7.42 0.92
C LEU A 250 -0.16 -6.25 1.80
N SER A 251 0.23 -6.24 3.08
CA SER A 251 -0.21 -5.26 4.09
C SER A 251 -1.74 -5.06 4.09
N LEU A 252 -2.49 -6.16 4.01
CA LEU A 252 -3.95 -6.11 3.91
C LEU A 252 -4.56 -5.53 5.19
N PRO A 253 -5.50 -4.57 5.07
CA PRO A 253 -6.21 -4.07 6.24
C PRO A 253 -7.20 -5.12 6.79
N PRO A 254 -7.61 -5.03 8.06
CA PRO A 254 -8.47 -6.03 8.71
C PRO A 254 -9.76 -6.36 7.94
N VAL A 255 -10.36 -5.37 7.28
CA VAL A 255 -11.58 -5.54 6.49
C VAL A 255 -11.40 -6.38 5.22
N LYS A 256 -10.16 -6.61 4.77
CA LYS A 256 -9.82 -7.37 3.56
C LYS A 256 -9.17 -8.73 3.83
N ILE A 257 -9.12 -9.17 5.09
CA ILE A 257 -8.58 -10.50 5.47
C ILE A 257 -9.34 -11.64 4.76
N HIS A 258 -10.62 -11.45 4.41
CA HIS A 258 -11.37 -12.45 3.63
C HIS A 258 -10.73 -12.74 2.26
N CYS A 259 -10.03 -11.78 1.64
CA CYS A 259 -9.32 -11.99 0.38
C CYS A 259 -8.11 -12.91 0.53
N SER A 260 -7.41 -12.87 1.67
CA SER A 260 -6.32 -13.80 1.99
C SER A 260 -6.84 -15.17 2.43
N VAL A 261 -8.00 -15.24 3.09
CA VAL A 261 -8.67 -16.50 3.43
C VAL A 261 -9.14 -17.21 2.15
N LEU A 262 -9.71 -16.46 1.19
CA LEU A 262 -10.09 -17.00 -0.12
C LEU A 262 -8.90 -17.67 -0.82
N ALA A 263 -7.72 -17.04 -0.77
CA ALA A 263 -6.49 -17.59 -1.34
C ALA A 263 -6.04 -18.87 -0.60
N GLU A 264 -6.08 -18.88 0.73
CA GLU A 264 -5.77 -20.07 1.55
C GLU A 264 -6.74 -21.23 1.28
N ASP A 265 -8.04 -20.96 1.17
CA ASP A 265 -9.05 -21.97 0.87
C ASP A 265 -8.88 -22.53 -0.55
N ALA A 266 -8.55 -21.66 -1.52
CA ALA A 266 -8.33 -22.06 -2.90
C ALA A 266 -7.21 -23.11 -3.02
N ILE A 267 -6.12 -22.95 -2.26
CA ILE A 267 -4.99 -23.88 -2.31
C ILE A 267 -5.27 -25.19 -1.61
N LYS A 268 -5.98 -25.17 -0.47
CA LYS A 268 -6.45 -26.40 0.18
C LYS A 268 -7.36 -27.20 -0.75
N ALA A 269 -8.30 -26.52 -1.42
CA ALA A 269 -9.20 -27.14 -2.39
C ALA A 269 -8.43 -27.72 -3.59
N ALA A 270 -7.44 -27.00 -4.14
CA ALA A 270 -6.64 -27.47 -5.26
C ALA A 270 -5.77 -28.69 -4.91
N ILE A 271 -5.17 -28.72 -3.71
CA ILE A 271 -4.41 -29.87 -3.23
C ILE A 271 -5.31 -31.08 -3.01
N HIS A 272 -6.49 -30.89 -2.41
CA HIS A 272 -7.45 -31.96 -2.21
C HIS A 272 -7.92 -32.57 -3.54
N ASP A 273 -8.22 -31.74 -4.54
CA ASP A 273 -8.59 -32.22 -5.89
C ASP A 273 -7.46 -33.05 -6.51
N TYR A 274 -6.21 -32.57 -6.46
CA TYR A 274 -5.04 -33.32 -6.93
C TYR A 274 -4.91 -34.69 -6.24
N GLN A 275 -4.94 -34.72 -4.90
CA GLN A 275 -4.82 -35.97 -4.12
C GLN A 275 -5.94 -36.96 -4.47
N SER A 276 -7.15 -36.47 -4.71
CA SER A 276 -8.30 -37.30 -5.10
C SER A 276 -8.16 -37.92 -6.51
N LYS A 277 -7.41 -37.28 -7.41
CA LYS A 277 -7.10 -37.83 -8.74
C LYS A 277 -6.03 -38.89 -8.67
N GLN A 278 -5.01 -38.67 -7.84
CA GLN A 278 -3.93 -39.65 -7.63
C GLN A 278 -4.44 -40.95 -6.99
N SER A 279 -5.40 -40.87 -6.07
CA SER A 279 -6.01 -42.06 -5.47
C SER A 279 -6.93 -42.84 -6.42
N LYS A 280 -7.49 -42.20 -7.46
CA LYS A 280 -8.33 -42.84 -8.49
C LYS A 280 -7.54 -43.40 -9.67
N GLY A 281 -6.34 -42.89 -9.93
CA GLY A 281 -5.47 -43.32 -11.04
C GLY A 281 -4.58 -44.53 -10.74
N GLY A 282 -4.49 -44.95 -9.48
CA GLY A 282 -3.74 -46.14 -9.08
C GLY A 282 -4.65 -47.37 -8.91
N HIS A 283 -5.11 -47.94 -10.02
CA HIS A 283 -5.65 -49.31 -10.10
C HIS A 283 -5.14 -49.96 -11.40
#